data_AF-A0A3L7RJU8-F1
#
_entry.id   AF-A0A3L7RJU8-F1
#
_cell.length_a   1.000
_cell.length_b   1.000
_cell.length_c   1.000
_cell.angle_alpha   90.00
_cell.angle_beta   90.00
_cell.angle_gamma   90.00
#
_symmetry.space_group_name_H-M   'P 1'
#
loop_
_entity.id
_entity.type
_entity.pdbx_description
1 polymer ?
#
loop_
_entity_poly.entity_id
_entity_poly.type
_entity_poly.pdbx_seq_one_letter_code
_entity_poly.pdbx_strand_id
1 'polypeptide(L)'
;MTIPPDRAGALRSMGHRPRRLPTALPRPGALAAFVLLLAAPVAGPLQRSVGRAEDLPPPPTAAPATGATSATVTATFKGTETCVRCHRSEQGEWTGPATTLHWREDAHSRAHLALTPTNERTAAIERVLGIEARRTRACVACHSHSSAEPAVTEETPLLHAGISCETCHGASSAYLEPHAAKEWRFLPTEKKSSFGMHDLRSPSVKAANCAACHVGDIGSGRLVTHAMYAAGHPPLRPFEVESFSAALGPHWRRIEAKPEQVRAEAAAAGYRTEAAGPIDRSLIEGLGVLRQSVRLAADLAAVAEGETPQVSWPELSLHDCRACHHALILPSERQALGYRRHVPGRPTLPRWPLGLAGAALRSTPDQPAVDDLLTPLLAEFDAVPFGSPRRVVVAAKGPLAGIDAAIATLTPGRAPGDEAGDRAAIEALASAGAAADDIDAARVVAAALLPALATSPTWGADERRDACDRIAAILGLDPAGMSPGSHRPAPTATPDIRAVRAAFILPAPTAAR
;
A
#
# COMPACT_ATOMS: atom_id res chain seq x y z
N MET A 1 32.69 23.83 53.83
CA MET A 1 31.35 24.42 53.87
C MET A 1 30.39 23.31 54.25
N THR A 2 29.82 23.42 55.44
CA THR A 2 29.04 22.44 56.21
C THR A 2 27.62 22.26 55.68
N ILE A 3 27.09 21.03 55.69
CA ILE A 3 25.78 20.60 56.26
C ILE A 3 25.67 19.05 56.18
N PRO A 4 25.05 18.35 57.17
CA PRO A 4 25.24 16.92 57.47
C PRO A 4 24.06 16.01 57.03
N PRO A 5 24.17 14.67 57.20
CA PRO A 5 23.13 13.70 56.87
C PRO A 5 22.23 13.40 58.08
N ASP A 6 20.92 13.20 57.88
CA ASP A 6 20.17 12.15 58.60
C ASP A 6 18.71 11.93 58.13
N ARG A 7 18.34 10.65 58.20
CA ARG A 7 17.05 10.05 58.61
C ARG A 7 15.81 10.05 57.69
N ALA A 8 15.60 8.86 57.14
CA ALA A 8 14.54 7.91 57.52
C ALA A 8 13.10 8.44 57.66
N GLY A 9 12.26 8.12 56.66
CA GLY A 9 10.81 8.27 56.69
C GLY A 9 10.11 7.09 56.02
N ALA A 10 9.60 6.20 56.86
CA ALA A 10 8.68 5.08 56.62
C ALA A 10 7.82 5.08 55.33
N LEU A 11 7.95 4.01 54.54
CA LEU A 11 6.85 3.50 53.70
C LEU A 11 6.41 2.14 54.25
N ARG A 12 5.20 2.16 54.80
CA ARG A 12 4.51 1.02 55.42
C ARG A 12 4.16 -0.02 54.36
N SER A 13 4.40 -1.29 54.70
CA SER A 13 3.90 -2.44 53.98
C SER A 13 2.37 -2.52 54.08
N MET A 14 1.68 -2.50 52.94
CA MET A 14 0.28 -2.94 52.86
C MET A 14 0.28 -4.44 52.60
N GLY A 15 0.05 -5.20 53.67
CA GLY A 15 -0.13 -6.64 53.63
C GLY A 15 -1.35 -7.03 52.80
N HIS A 16 -1.13 -7.86 51.78
CA HIS A 16 -2.19 -8.55 51.05
C HIS A 16 -2.68 -9.73 51.89
N ARG A 17 -3.93 -9.66 52.36
CA ARG A 17 -4.63 -10.78 53.00
C ARG A 17 -5.04 -11.81 51.94
N PRO A 18 -4.74 -13.11 52.11
CA PRO A 18 -5.26 -14.14 51.22
C PRO A 18 -6.75 -14.39 51.52
N ARG A 19 -7.60 -14.23 50.49
CA ARG A 19 -9.02 -14.61 50.55
C ARG A 19 -9.16 -16.13 50.55
N ARG A 20 -9.79 -16.65 51.61
CA ARG A 20 -10.22 -18.05 51.75
C ARG A 20 -11.39 -18.32 50.80
N LEU A 21 -11.29 -19.40 50.02
CA LEU A 21 -12.41 -20.00 49.28
C LEU A 21 -13.26 -20.86 50.24
N PRO A 22 -14.60 -20.92 50.07
CA PRO A 22 -15.45 -21.77 50.88
C PRO A 22 -15.47 -23.24 50.40
N THR A 23 -15.74 -24.11 51.36
CA THR A 23 -15.75 -25.58 51.28
C THR A 23 -17.12 -26.16 50.90
N ALA A 24 -17.07 -27.21 50.06
CA ALA A 24 -17.90 -28.43 50.01
C ALA A 24 -19.38 -28.39 49.55
N LEU A 25 -19.70 -29.24 48.56
CA LEU A 25 -20.57 -30.45 48.60
C LEU A 25 -20.85 -30.97 47.15
N PRO A 26 -21.42 -32.18 46.91
CA PRO A 26 -20.89 -33.54 47.15
C PRO A 26 -20.74 -34.37 45.85
N ARG A 27 -20.09 -35.55 45.95
CA ARG A 27 -19.94 -36.56 44.88
C ARG A 27 -21.17 -37.48 44.76
N PRO A 28 -21.42 -38.03 43.56
CA PRO A 28 -21.37 -39.49 43.35
C PRO A 28 -20.53 -39.79 42.10
N GLY A 29 -19.80 -40.90 41.94
CA GLY A 29 -20.17 -42.30 42.07
C GLY A 29 -19.60 -42.98 40.83
N ALA A 30 -18.78 -44.01 41.01
CA ALA A 30 -17.86 -44.58 40.03
C ALA A 30 -18.54 -45.27 38.83
N LEU A 31 -17.87 -45.20 37.66
CA LEU A 31 -17.80 -46.30 36.69
C LEU A 31 -16.58 -46.09 35.79
N ALA A 32 -15.53 -46.85 36.07
CA ALA A 32 -14.34 -46.95 35.26
C ALA A 32 -14.57 -47.96 34.13
N ALA A 33 -14.43 -47.53 32.88
CA ALA A 33 -14.23 -48.41 31.74
C ALA A 33 -12.85 -48.10 31.15
N PHE A 34 -11.94 -49.05 31.35
CA PHE A 34 -10.57 -49.02 30.86
C PHE A 34 -10.59 -49.48 29.39
N VAL A 35 -10.31 -48.58 28.45
CA VAL A 35 -9.98 -48.96 27.06
C VAL A 35 -8.51 -48.64 26.86
N LEU A 36 -7.68 -49.69 26.89
CA LEU A 36 -6.29 -49.67 26.45
C LEU A 36 -6.25 -49.43 24.94
N LEU A 37 -5.80 -48.26 24.52
CA LEU A 37 -5.30 -48.02 23.16
C LEU A 37 -3.78 -47.90 23.23
N LEU A 38 -3.11 -48.91 22.67
CA LEU A 38 -1.67 -48.98 22.44
C LEU A 38 -1.21 -47.78 21.60
N ALA A 39 -0.51 -46.82 22.22
CA ALA A 39 0.25 -45.81 21.52
C ALA A 39 1.67 -46.36 21.26
N ALA A 40 1.97 -46.69 20.01
CA ALA A 40 3.33 -46.94 19.55
C ALA A 40 4.10 -45.60 19.49
N PRO A 41 5.37 -45.52 19.93
CA PRO A 41 6.15 -44.29 19.84
C PRO A 41 6.75 -44.19 18.43
N VAL A 42 6.16 -43.36 17.56
CA VAL A 42 6.85 -42.90 16.35
C VAL A 42 7.71 -41.71 16.76
N ALA A 43 8.90 -42.02 17.27
CA ALA A 43 9.98 -41.05 17.41
C ALA A 43 10.59 -40.81 16.02
N GLY A 44 10.10 -39.78 15.33
CA GLY A 44 10.75 -39.19 14.16
C GLY A 44 10.86 -37.68 14.39
N PRO A 45 12.01 -37.04 14.08
CA PRO A 45 12.14 -35.61 14.29
C PRO A 45 11.26 -34.87 13.28
N LEU A 46 10.15 -34.29 13.74
CA LEU A 46 9.41 -33.28 12.99
C LEU A 46 10.21 -31.97 13.01
N GLN A 47 11.31 -31.92 12.27
CA GLN A 47 11.84 -30.66 11.75
C GLN A 47 11.06 -30.33 10.48
N ARG A 48 9.84 -29.81 10.63
CA ARG A 48 9.26 -28.98 9.57
C ARG A 48 10.06 -27.69 9.57
N SER A 49 10.92 -27.53 8.57
CA SER A 49 11.58 -26.26 8.27
C SER A 49 10.52 -25.18 8.15
N VAL A 50 10.56 -24.20 9.05
CA VAL A 50 9.97 -22.89 8.79
C VAL A 50 10.68 -22.37 7.54
N GLY A 51 9.95 -22.11 6.46
CA GLY A 51 10.53 -21.67 5.19
C GLY A 51 11.48 -20.48 5.42
N ARG A 52 12.72 -20.60 4.92
CA ARG A 52 13.68 -19.51 5.00
C ARG A 52 13.28 -18.44 3.99
N ALA A 53 13.57 -17.18 4.27
CA ALA A 53 13.34 -16.09 3.30
C ALA A 53 14.12 -16.28 1.98
N GLU A 54 15.11 -17.18 1.98
CA GLU A 54 15.90 -17.61 0.82
C GLU A 54 15.14 -18.57 -0.11
N ASP A 55 14.04 -19.17 0.35
CA ASP A 55 13.21 -20.11 -0.44
C ASP A 55 12.26 -19.40 -1.43
N LEU A 56 12.29 -18.07 -1.49
CA LEU A 56 11.56 -17.31 -2.52
C LEU A 56 12.31 -17.41 -3.86
N PRO A 57 11.66 -17.92 -4.92
CA PRO A 57 12.30 -18.17 -6.21
C PRO A 57 12.66 -16.86 -6.95
N PRO A 58 13.52 -16.93 -7.98
CA PRO A 58 13.55 -15.92 -9.04
C PRO A 58 12.16 -15.76 -9.69
N PRO A 59 11.86 -14.57 -10.27
CA PRO A 59 10.65 -14.37 -11.06
C PRO A 59 10.42 -15.53 -12.03
N PRO A 60 9.18 -16.03 -12.23
CA PRO A 60 8.90 -16.75 -13.45
C PRO A 60 9.24 -15.82 -14.62
N THR A 61 10.02 -16.31 -15.58
CA THR A 61 10.08 -15.69 -16.90
C THR A 61 8.65 -15.62 -17.40
N ALA A 62 8.09 -14.41 -17.47
CA ALA A 62 6.74 -14.19 -17.92
C ALA A 62 6.55 -14.89 -19.27
N ALA A 63 5.75 -15.96 -19.29
CA ALA A 63 5.28 -16.51 -20.55
C ALA A 63 4.41 -15.43 -21.20
N PRO A 64 4.68 -15.03 -22.45
CA PRO A 64 3.95 -13.96 -23.09
C PRO A 64 2.48 -14.36 -23.19
N ALA A 65 1.59 -13.46 -22.75
CA ALA A 65 0.18 -13.55 -23.08
C ALA A 65 0.06 -13.61 -24.60
N THR A 66 -0.57 -14.67 -25.11
CA THR A 66 -0.78 -14.87 -26.54
C THR A 66 -1.69 -13.78 -27.09
N GLY A 67 -1.12 -12.85 -27.85
CA GLY A 67 -1.84 -11.83 -28.62
C GLY A 67 -0.96 -10.60 -28.88
N ALA A 68 -0.46 -10.48 -30.12
CA ALA A 68 0.43 -9.45 -30.66
C ALA A 68 1.95 -9.63 -30.37
N THR A 69 2.64 -10.24 -31.33
CA THR A 69 4.10 -10.20 -31.50
C THR A 69 4.56 -8.78 -31.82
N SER A 70 4.86 -8.01 -30.78
CA SER A 70 5.79 -6.89 -30.88
C SER A 70 7.11 -7.36 -30.25
N ALA A 71 8.22 -7.23 -30.97
CA ALA A 71 9.53 -7.58 -30.44
C ALA A 71 9.83 -6.69 -29.22
N THR A 72 9.62 -7.23 -28.02
CA THR A 72 9.96 -6.53 -26.78
C THR A 72 11.47 -6.41 -26.76
N VAL A 73 11.97 -5.19 -26.94
CA VAL A 73 13.39 -4.90 -26.70
C VAL A 73 13.66 -5.26 -25.24
N THR A 74 14.54 -6.23 -24.98
CA THR A 74 14.94 -6.58 -23.62
C THR A 74 15.77 -5.43 -23.06
N ALA A 75 15.09 -4.44 -22.49
CA ALA A 75 15.74 -3.30 -21.87
C ALA A 75 16.49 -3.74 -20.61
N THR A 76 17.77 -3.40 -20.55
CA THR A 76 18.63 -3.51 -19.37
C THR A 76 18.72 -2.20 -18.61
N PHE A 77 18.99 -2.30 -17.31
CA PHE A 77 19.23 -1.17 -16.43
C PHE A 77 20.62 -0.57 -16.67
N LYS A 78 20.74 0.76 -16.59
CA LYS A 78 21.97 1.50 -16.86
C LYS A 78 22.57 2.19 -15.64
N GLY A 79 21.82 2.31 -14.54
CA GLY A 79 22.22 2.98 -13.31
C GLY A 79 21.77 4.44 -13.25
N THR A 80 21.54 4.90 -12.02
CA THR A 80 21.03 6.26 -11.69
C THR A 80 21.89 7.38 -12.28
N GLU A 81 23.20 7.17 -12.39
CA GLU A 81 24.18 8.16 -12.85
C GLU A 81 23.88 8.63 -14.27
N THR A 82 23.36 7.75 -15.12
CA THR A 82 22.99 8.09 -16.51
C THR A 82 21.85 9.10 -16.54
N CYS A 83 20.84 8.93 -15.69
CA CYS A 83 19.72 9.85 -15.54
C CYS A 83 20.18 11.18 -14.92
N VAL A 84 20.96 11.11 -13.84
CA VAL A 84 21.42 12.29 -13.08
C VAL A 84 22.29 13.22 -13.92
N ARG A 85 23.08 12.70 -14.88
CA ARG A 85 23.89 13.55 -15.78
C ARG A 85 23.07 14.63 -16.47
N CYS A 86 21.86 14.31 -16.91
CA CYS A 86 20.94 15.25 -17.56
C CYS A 86 19.97 15.90 -16.56
N HIS A 87 19.41 15.16 -15.62
CA HIS A 87 18.37 15.65 -14.68
C HIS A 87 18.90 16.42 -13.46
N ARG A 88 20.21 16.71 -13.38
CA ARG A 88 20.81 17.60 -12.38
C ARG A 88 20.96 19.06 -12.83
N SER A 89 20.78 19.33 -14.13
CA SER A 89 20.84 20.68 -14.70
C SER A 89 19.45 21.17 -15.05
N GLU A 90 19.31 22.47 -15.31
CA GLU A 90 18.10 22.98 -15.96
C GLU A 90 17.98 22.35 -17.35
N GLN A 91 16.91 21.56 -17.55
CA GLN A 91 16.57 20.93 -18.82
C GLN A 91 15.17 21.42 -19.24
N GLY A 92 15.02 22.74 -19.30
CA GLY A 92 13.78 23.42 -19.67
C GLY A 92 12.63 23.22 -18.69
N GLU A 93 11.40 23.12 -19.23
CA GLU A 93 10.15 23.17 -18.45
C GLU A 93 9.81 21.88 -17.67
N TRP A 94 10.56 20.80 -17.86
CA TRP A 94 10.21 19.46 -17.38
C TRP A 94 11.03 18.96 -16.20
N THR A 95 12.33 19.26 -16.19
CA THR A 95 13.21 18.93 -15.06
C THR A 95 14.19 20.05 -14.80
N GLY A 96 14.58 20.21 -13.53
CA GLY A 96 15.56 21.20 -13.13
C GLY A 96 16.45 20.70 -11.99
N PRO A 97 17.38 21.52 -11.48
CA PRO A 97 18.32 21.11 -10.44
C PRO A 97 17.64 20.54 -9.19
N ALA A 98 16.46 21.06 -8.85
CA ALA A 98 15.63 20.57 -7.76
C ALA A 98 15.16 19.11 -7.93
N THR A 99 15.03 18.60 -9.16
CA THR A 99 14.64 17.21 -9.44
C THR A 99 15.56 16.22 -8.75
N THR A 100 16.87 16.29 -9.04
CA THR A 100 17.83 15.36 -8.43
C THR A 100 17.99 15.62 -6.94
N LEU A 101 17.88 16.89 -6.50
CA LEU A 101 18.03 17.23 -5.08
C LEU A 101 16.89 16.64 -4.24
N HIS A 102 15.63 16.84 -4.64
CA HIS A 102 14.47 16.29 -3.93
C HIS A 102 14.51 14.77 -3.86
N TRP A 103 14.85 14.09 -4.96
CA TRP A 103 14.98 12.63 -4.97
C TRP A 103 16.08 12.13 -3.98
N ARG A 104 17.24 12.80 -3.89
CA ARG A 104 18.30 12.41 -2.94
C ARG A 104 17.92 12.56 -1.45
N GLU A 105 16.92 13.38 -1.18
CA GLU A 105 16.42 13.62 0.16
C GLU A 105 15.19 12.79 0.50
N ASP A 106 14.56 12.18 -0.51
CA ASP A 106 13.40 11.33 -0.32
C ASP A 106 13.72 10.03 0.43
N ALA A 107 12.67 9.39 0.98
CA ALA A 107 12.81 8.14 1.71
C ALA A 107 13.21 6.95 0.82
N HIS A 108 12.94 7.02 -0.48
CA HIS A 108 13.19 5.96 -1.46
C HIS A 108 14.69 5.80 -1.74
N SER A 109 15.40 6.90 -2.02
CA SER A 109 16.86 6.89 -2.23
C SER A 109 17.64 6.42 -1.00
N ARG A 110 17.04 6.58 0.19
CA ARG A 110 17.61 6.19 1.50
C ARG A 110 17.08 4.87 2.05
N ALA A 111 16.16 4.20 1.34
CA ALA A 111 15.49 3.00 1.85
C ALA A 111 16.45 1.85 2.21
N HIS A 112 17.61 1.79 1.54
CA HIS A 112 18.65 0.79 1.77
C HIS A 112 19.30 0.91 3.14
N LEU A 113 19.27 2.10 3.76
CA LEU A 113 19.79 2.32 5.11
C LEU A 113 19.01 1.48 6.13
N ALA A 114 17.74 1.15 5.84
CA ALA A 114 16.98 0.24 6.67
C ALA A 114 17.55 -1.19 6.66
N LEU A 115 18.25 -1.62 5.61
CA LEU A 115 18.87 -2.95 5.52
C LEU A 115 20.25 -3.03 6.18
N THR A 116 20.73 -1.94 6.78
CA THR A 116 22.04 -1.93 7.45
C THR A 116 21.99 -2.73 8.75
N PRO A 117 23.05 -3.51 9.07
CA PRO A 117 23.09 -4.29 10.30
C PRO A 117 23.21 -3.42 11.57
N THR A 118 23.53 -2.13 11.43
CA THR A 118 23.52 -1.16 12.53
C THR A 118 22.11 -0.73 12.93
N ASN A 119 21.09 -1.03 12.11
CA ASN A 119 19.69 -0.85 12.48
C ASN A 119 19.25 -2.01 13.39
N GLU A 120 18.93 -1.71 14.66
CA GLU A 120 18.56 -2.69 15.68
C GLU A 120 17.38 -3.59 15.25
N ARG A 121 16.39 -3.03 14.53
CA ARG A 121 15.24 -3.79 14.04
C ARG A 121 15.68 -4.81 13.00
N THR A 122 16.53 -4.41 12.06
CA THR A 122 17.03 -5.30 11.01
C THR A 122 17.92 -6.38 11.59
N ALA A 123 18.81 -6.04 12.53
CA ALA A 123 19.61 -7.03 13.24
C ALA A 123 18.75 -8.06 14.01
N ALA A 124 17.58 -7.66 14.53
CA ALA A 124 16.62 -8.58 15.12
C ALA A 124 15.96 -9.49 14.08
N ILE A 125 15.52 -8.93 12.94
CA ILE A 125 14.95 -9.69 11.83
C ILE A 125 15.95 -10.73 11.29
N GLU A 126 17.19 -10.30 11.02
CA GLU A 126 18.28 -11.14 10.53
C GLU A 126 18.57 -12.31 11.47
N ARG A 127 18.59 -12.07 12.79
CA ARG A 127 18.79 -13.12 13.80
C ARG A 127 17.66 -14.15 13.81
N VAL A 128 16.41 -13.71 13.69
CA VAL A 128 15.24 -14.59 13.72
C VAL A 128 15.14 -15.42 12.43
N LEU A 129 15.40 -14.79 11.28
CA LEU A 129 15.28 -15.45 9.97
C LEU A 129 16.56 -16.19 9.54
N GLY A 130 17.70 -15.88 10.15
CA GLY A 130 19.00 -16.48 9.80
C GLY A 130 19.54 -16.00 8.44
N ILE A 131 19.35 -14.73 8.10
CA ILE A 131 19.70 -14.14 6.80
C ILE A 131 20.59 -12.89 6.94
N GLU A 132 21.20 -12.45 5.84
CA GLU A 132 21.79 -11.11 5.70
C GLU A 132 20.85 -10.25 4.82
N ALA A 133 20.13 -9.31 5.42
CA ALA A 133 19.03 -8.58 4.78
C ALA A 133 19.50 -7.83 3.53
N ARG A 134 20.66 -7.16 3.61
CA ARG A 134 21.26 -6.44 2.47
C ARG A 134 21.68 -7.33 1.28
N ARG A 135 21.75 -8.65 1.47
CA ARG A 135 22.04 -9.63 0.41
C ARG A 135 20.84 -10.51 0.05
N THR A 136 19.76 -10.41 0.83
CA THR A 136 18.56 -11.22 0.62
C THR A 136 17.68 -10.56 -0.42
N ARG A 137 17.44 -11.26 -1.53
CA ARG A 137 16.68 -10.75 -2.68
C ARG A 137 15.36 -10.08 -2.29
N ALA A 138 14.58 -10.74 -1.44
CA ALA A 138 13.26 -10.26 -1.03
C ALA A 138 13.32 -8.94 -0.24
N CYS A 139 14.40 -8.70 0.50
CA CYS A 139 14.63 -7.44 1.21
C CYS A 139 15.10 -6.34 0.24
N VAL A 140 16.06 -6.67 -0.63
CA VAL A 140 16.64 -5.74 -1.62
C VAL A 140 15.58 -5.25 -2.60
N ALA A 141 14.66 -6.12 -3.05
CA ALA A 141 13.65 -5.83 -4.05
C ALA A 141 12.71 -4.64 -3.70
N CYS A 142 12.55 -4.33 -2.41
CA CYS A 142 11.74 -3.22 -1.91
C CYS A 142 12.56 -2.04 -1.34
N HIS A 143 13.82 -2.25 -0.95
CA HIS A 143 14.62 -1.24 -0.22
C HIS A 143 15.80 -0.67 -1.02
N SER A 144 16.16 -1.30 -2.13
CA SER A 144 17.30 -0.91 -2.95
C SER A 144 16.85 -0.91 -4.40
N HIS A 145 17.49 -1.69 -5.25
CA HIS A 145 17.18 -1.78 -6.66
C HIS A 145 16.42 -3.07 -7.01
N SER A 146 15.87 -3.13 -8.22
CA SER A 146 15.35 -4.38 -8.76
C SER A 146 16.43 -5.46 -8.72
N SER A 147 16.07 -6.72 -8.45
CA SER A 147 17.05 -7.83 -8.56
C SER A 147 17.61 -8.04 -9.98
N ALA A 148 17.05 -7.35 -10.98
CA ALA A 148 17.54 -7.29 -12.36
C ALA A 148 18.44 -6.08 -12.65
N GLU A 149 18.57 -5.12 -11.72
CA GLU A 149 19.57 -4.04 -11.78
C GLU A 149 20.97 -4.61 -11.43
N PRO A 150 22.07 -4.06 -12.00
CA PRO A 150 23.42 -4.43 -11.60
C PRO A 150 23.60 -4.30 -10.08
N ALA A 151 24.24 -5.29 -9.45
CA ALA A 151 24.43 -5.29 -8.01
C ALA A 151 25.24 -4.08 -7.55
N VAL A 152 24.82 -3.48 -6.43
CA VAL A 152 25.64 -2.48 -5.71
C VAL A 152 26.96 -3.12 -5.30
N THR A 153 28.05 -2.67 -5.91
CA THR A 153 29.43 -2.94 -5.51
C THR A 153 29.95 -1.85 -4.58
N GLU A 154 31.10 -2.06 -3.92
CA GLU A 154 31.80 -1.01 -3.16
C GLU A 154 32.16 0.22 -4.02
N GLU A 155 32.21 0.05 -5.35
CA GLU A 155 32.45 1.11 -6.33
C GLU A 155 31.16 1.81 -6.79
N THR A 156 29.99 1.27 -6.43
CA THR A 156 28.71 1.85 -6.80
C THR A 156 28.49 3.13 -6.00
N PRO A 157 28.32 4.29 -6.65
CA PRO A 157 28.09 5.53 -5.95
C PRO A 157 26.89 5.41 -5.00
N LEU A 158 26.93 6.10 -3.86
CA LEU A 158 25.83 6.19 -2.88
C LEU A 158 24.45 6.49 -3.50
N LEU A 159 24.42 7.00 -4.73
CA LEU A 159 23.23 7.33 -5.53
C LEU A 159 22.50 6.13 -6.13
N HIS A 160 23.02 4.90 -6.01
CA HIS A 160 22.34 3.71 -6.53
C HIS A 160 22.06 2.67 -5.44
N ALA A 161 22.30 3.03 -4.17
CA ALA A 161 22.12 2.10 -3.06
C ALA A 161 20.63 1.91 -2.70
N GLY A 162 19.79 2.94 -2.83
CA GLY A 162 18.33 2.88 -2.61
C GLY A 162 17.52 2.68 -3.89
N ILE A 163 16.23 3.01 -3.81
CA ILE A 163 15.29 2.95 -4.93
C ILE A 163 15.72 3.98 -6.00
N SER A 164 16.07 3.48 -7.18
CA SER A 164 16.69 4.26 -8.25
C SER A 164 15.64 4.94 -9.15
N CYS A 165 16.10 5.82 -10.05
CA CYS A 165 15.23 6.39 -11.09
C CYS A 165 14.59 5.28 -11.94
N GLU A 166 15.36 4.24 -12.28
CA GLU A 166 14.93 3.13 -13.13
C GLU A 166 14.03 2.14 -12.38
N THR A 167 14.10 2.08 -11.04
CA THR A 167 13.13 1.30 -10.26
C THR A 167 11.69 1.80 -10.48
N CYS A 168 11.52 3.12 -10.66
CA CYS A 168 10.22 3.72 -10.94
C CYS A 168 9.94 3.89 -12.44
N HIS A 169 10.93 4.30 -13.24
CA HIS A 169 10.77 4.58 -14.67
C HIS A 169 11.03 3.39 -15.60
N GLY A 170 11.44 2.25 -15.07
CA GLY A 170 11.81 1.07 -15.84
C GLY A 170 13.26 1.10 -16.31
N ALA A 171 13.70 -0.01 -16.91
CA ALA A 171 15.06 -0.18 -17.42
C ALA A 171 15.34 0.76 -18.60
N SER A 172 16.35 1.62 -18.49
CA SER A 172 16.50 2.77 -19.41
C SER A 172 17.21 2.48 -20.71
N SER A 173 17.94 1.37 -20.86
CA SER A 173 18.80 1.13 -22.04
C SER A 173 18.14 1.37 -23.41
N ALA A 174 16.86 1.05 -23.55
CA ALA A 174 16.13 1.18 -24.81
C ALA A 174 15.52 2.58 -24.99
N TYR A 175 15.25 3.34 -23.92
CA TYR A 175 14.72 4.70 -24.01
C TYR A 175 15.75 5.81 -23.71
N LEU A 176 16.96 5.47 -23.26
CA LEU A 176 17.95 6.45 -22.80
C LEU A 176 18.32 7.47 -23.90
N GLU A 177 18.44 7.05 -25.14
CA GLU A 177 18.69 7.97 -26.27
C GLU A 177 17.41 8.62 -26.80
N PRO A 178 16.34 7.87 -27.18
CA PRO A 178 15.17 8.49 -27.78
C PRO A 178 14.39 9.40 -26.81
N HIS A 179 14.55 9.24 -25.48
CA HIS A 179 13.86 10.13 -24.54
C HIS A 179 14.35 11.57 -24.55
N ALA A 180 15.56 11.82 -25.07
CA ALA A 180 16.10 13.17 -25.18
C ALA A 180 15.39 14.00 -26.27
N ALA A 181 14.68 13.37 -27.20
CA ALA A 181 13.95 14.04 -28.26
C ALA A 181 12.70 14.77 -27.72
N LYS A 182 12.38 15.97 -28.24
CA LYS A 182 11.21 16.76 -27.80
C LYS A 182 9.91 15.97 -27.97
N GLU A 183 9.83 15.20 -29.05
CA GLU A 183 8.68 14.37 -29.43
C GLU A 183 8.41 13.26 -28.41
N TRP A 184 9.44 12.77 -27.71
CA TRP A 184 9.29 11.75 -26.67
C TRP A 184 8.26 12.17 -25.63
N ARG A 185 8.22 13.47 -25.31
CA ARG A 185 7.34 13.99 -24.28
C ARG A 185 5.87 13.63 -24.53
N PHE A 186 5.43 13.69 -25.78
CA PHE A 186 4.03 13.51 -26.15
C PHE A 186 3.72 12.14 -26.76
N LEU A 187 4.69 11.20 -26.72
CA LEU A 187 4.39 9.84 -27.13
C LEU A 187 3.33 9.22 -26.20
N PRO A 188 2.41 8.39 -26.76
CA PRO A 188 1.48 7.59 -25.98
C PRO A 188 2.20 6.70 -24.97
N THR A 189 1.54 6.41 -23.86
CA THR A 189 2.07 5.55 -22.79
C THR A 189 2.51 4.20 -23.33
N GLU A 190 1.73 3.58 -24.21
CA GLU A 190 1.99 2.27 -24.81
C GLU A 190 3.30 2.29 -25.61
N LYS A 191 3.55 3.37 -26.35
CA LYS A 191 4.79 3.53 -27.12
C LYS A 191 6.00 3.77 -26.23
N LYS A 192 5.85 4.41 -25.07
CA LYS A 192 6.94 4.52 -24.08
C LYS A 192 7.23 3.17 -23.43
N SER A 193 6.16 2.44 -23.09
CA SER A 193 6.26 1.10 -22.51
C SER A 193 6.89 0.09 -23.46
N SER A 194 6.77 0.24 -24.79
CA SER A 194 7.49 -0.63 -25.73
C SER A 194 9.02 -0.47 -25.70
N PHE A 195 9.54 0.63 -25.16
CA PHE A 195 10.97 0.82 -24.85
C PHE A 195 11.32 0.42 -23.41
N GLY A 196 10.42 -0.19 -22.66
CA GLY A 196 10.63 -0.54 -21.25
C GLY A 196 10.42 0.62 -20.26
N MET A 197 9.94 1.79 -20.72
CA MET A 197 9.65 2.91 -19.82
C MET A 197 8.30 2.72 -19.12
N HIS A 198 8.30 2.79 -17.78
CA HIS A 198 7.10 3.02 -17.00
C HIS A 198 6.72 4.49 -17.09
N ASP A 199 5.66 4.78 -17.85
CA ASP A 199 5.15 6.14 -17.99
C ASP A 199 4.34 6.55 -16.75
N LEU A 200 5.02 7.00 -15.69
CA LEU A 200 4.43 7.40 -14.41
C LEU A 200 3.48 8.60 -14.48
N ARG A 201 3.31 9.18 -15.68
CA ARG A 201 2.27 10.17 -15.98
C ARG A 201 0.88 9.56 -16.07
N SER A 202 0.81 8.29 -16.46
CA SER A 202 -0.40 7.50 -16.37
C SER A 202 -0.62 7.12 -14.90
N PRO A 203 -1.70 7.55 -14.26
CA PRO A 203 -1.98 7.24 -12.85
C PRO A 203 -2.15 5.74 -12.64
N SER A 204 -2.68 5.00 -13.62
CA SER A 204 -2.83 3.55 -13.52
C SER A 204 -1.47 2.82 -13.56
N VAL A 205 -0.50 3.30 -14.35
CA VAL A 205 0.87 2.79 -14.37
C VAL A 205 1.60 3.18 -13.09
N LYS A 206 1.46 4.42 -12.63
CA LYS A 206 2.06 4.90 -11.38
C LYS A 206 1.57 4.08 -10.18
N ALA A 207 0.26 3.89 -10.04
CA ALA A 207 -0.32 3.08 -8.97
C ALA A 207 0.19 1.64 -9.01
N ALA A 208 0.27 1.02 -10.18
CA ALA A 208 0.84 -0.33 -10.30
C ALA A 208 2.30 -0.38 -9.84
N ASN A 209 3.11 0.60 -10.24
CA ASN A 209 4.52 0.69 -9.85
C ASN A 209 4.68 0.87 -8.33
N CYS A 210 3.92 1.78 -7.72
CA CYS A 210 3.96 2.00 -6.27
C CYS A 210 3.43 0.79 -5.49
N ALA A 211 2.29 0.23 -5.90
CA ALA A 211 1.65 -0.89 -5.22
C ALA A 211 2.48 -2.18 -5.29
N ALA A 212 3.33 -2.37 -6.30
CA ALA A 212 4.23 -3.52 -6.37
C ALA A 212 5.14 -3.63 -5.13
N CYS A 213 5.55 -2.52 -4.53
CA CYS A 213 6.31 -2.52 -3.26
C CYS A 213 5.38 -2.38 -2.04
N HIS A 214 4.39 -1.49 -2.11
CA HIS A 214 3.58 -1.07 -0.94
C HIS A 214 2.37 -1.98 -0.65
N VAL A 215 2.01 -2.85 -1.58
CA VAL A 215 1.03 -3.94 -1.41
C VAL A 215 1.75 -5.27 -1.54
N GLY A 216 2.58 -5.40 -2.59
CA GLY A 216 3.41 -6.56 -2.87
C GLY A 216 3.18 -7.10 -4.29
N ASP A 217 4.22 -7.72 -4.84
CA ASP A 217 4.25 -8.32 -6.17
C ASP A 217 5.22 -9.51 -6.18
N ILE A 218 4.68 -10.72 -6.37
CA ILE A 218 5.50 -11.95 -6.35
C ILE A 218 6.46 -11.98 -7.54
N GLY A 219 5.99 -11.52 -8.71
CA GLY A 219 6.76 -11.52 -9.95
C GLY A 219 8.08 -10.75 -9.85
N SER A 220 8.14 -9.69 -9.03
CA SER A 220 9.38 -8.93 -8.78
C SER A 220 10.10 -9.30 -7.49
N GLY A 221 9.65 -10.35 -6.78
CA GLY A 221 10.22 -10.77 -5.49
C GLY A 221 9.88 -9.81 -4.33
N ARG A 222 8.85 -8.97 -4.50
CA ARG A 222 8.42 -7.95 -3.54
C ARG A 222 7.27 -8.47 -2.69
N LEU A 223 7.54 -9.43 -1.83
CA LEU A 223 6.54 -10.00 -0.93
C LEU A 223 7.02 -9.92 0.52
N VAL A 224 6.23 -9.26 1.37
CA VAL A 224 6.42 -9.34 2.83
C VAL A 224 5.57 -10.49 3.35
N THR A 225 6.23 -11.56 3.77
CA THR A 225 5.56 -12.74 4.32
C THR A 225 5.24 -12.56 5.80
N HIS A 226 4.36 -13.41 6.34
CA HIS A 226 4.09 -13.45 7.78
C HIS A 226 5.36 -13.76 8.58
N ALA A 227 6.27 -14.60 8.08
CA ALA A 227 7.55 -14.86 8.75
C ALA A 227 8.37 -13.57 8.91
N MET A 228 8.37 -12.68 7.90
CA MET A 228 9.02 -11.38 8.00
C MET A 228 8.32 -10.47 9.02
N TYR A 229 6.98 -10.44 9.04
CA TYR A 229 6.24 -9.70 10.07
C TYR A 229 6.52 -10.23 11.49
N ALA A 230 6.51 -11.54 11.68
CA ALA A 230 6.81 -12.20 12.95
C ALA A 230 8.26 -11.94 13.40
N ALA A 231 9.20 -11.79 12.47
CA ALA A 231 10.58 -11.41 12.74
C ALA A 231 10.77 -9.93 13.08
N GLY A 232 9.74 -9.09 12.92
CA GLY A 232 9.75 -7.67 13.30
C GLY A 232 9.74 -6.69 12.12
N HIS A 233 9.49 -7.13 10.88
CA HIS A 233 9.24 -6.21 9.78
C HIS A 233 8.02 -5.33 10.09
N PRO A 234 8.08 -4.01 9.91
CA PRO A 234 6.92 -3.15 10.14
C PRO A 234 5.79 -3.49 9.16
N PRO A 235 4.50 -3.39 9.55
CA PRO A 235 3.40 -3.53 8.60
C PRO A 235 3.54 -2.53 7.46
N LEU A 236 3.26 -2.97 6.22
CA LEU A 236 3.20 -2.05 5.10
C LEU A 236 2.10 -1.02 5.36
N ARG A 237 2.49 0.26 5.38
CA ARG A 237 1.56 1.34 5.73
C ARG A 237 0.58 1.58 4.58
N PRO A 238 -0.72 1.73 4.89
CA PRO A 238 -1.69 2.23 3.93
C PRO A 238 -1.27 3.57 3.36
N PHE A 239 -1.53 3.78 2.08
CA PHE A 239 -1.10 4.97 1.37
C PHE A 239 -2.10 5.37 0.30
N GLU A 240 -2.16 6.67 0.03
CA GLU A 240 -2.83 7.23 -1.14
C GLU A 240 -1.73 7.81 -2.05
N VAL A 241 -1.80 7.50 -3.35
CA VAL A 241 -0.66 7.64 -4.27
C VAL A 241 -0.30 9.11 -4.51
N GLU A 242 -1.26 10.01 -4.71
CA GLU A 242 -0.96 11.43 -4.98
C GLU A 242 -0.38 12.14 -3.75
N SER A 243 -0.92 11.89 -2.55
CA SER A 243 -0.46 12.47 -1.29
C SER A 243 0.93 11.97 -0.90
N PHE A 244 1.21 10.67 -1.08
CA PHE A 244 2.57 10.15 -0.90
C PHE A 244 3.52 10.73 -1.94
N SER A 245 3.09 10.82 -3.20
CA SER A 245 3.88 11.44 -4.27
C SER A 245 4.21 12.90 -3.97
N ALA A 246 3.30 13.66 -3.36
CA ALA A 246 3.55 15.02 -2.91
C ALA A 246 4.56 15.06 -1.75
N ALA A 247 4.46 14.13 -0.79
CA ALA A 247 5.34 14.06 0.37
C ALA A 247 6.78 13.65 0.03
N LEU A 248 7.03 13.01 -1.12
CA LEU A 248 8.38 12.72 -1.61
C LEU A 248 9.18 13.99 -1.96
N GLY A 249 8.51 15.13 -2.09
CA GLY A 249 9.07 16.31 -2.75
C GLY A 249 9.01 16.11 -4.27
N PRO A 250 8.33 17.01 -5.01
CA PRO A 250 8.14 16.83 -6.44
C PRO A 250 9.48 16.95 -7.18
N HIS A 251 10.08 15.81 -7.51
CA HIS A 251 11.22 15.75 -8.41
C HIS A 251 10.80 15.79 -9.90
N TRP A 252 9.52 16.00 -10.17
CA TRP A 252 8.94 16.28 -11.49
C TRP A 252 8.08 17.55 -11.43
N ARG A 253 7.87 18.22 -12.57
CA ARG A 253 6.92 19.34 -12.69
C ARG A 253 5.64 18.88 -13.37
N ARG A 254 4.50 19.09 -12.69
CA ARG A 254 3.16 18.78 -13.20
C ARG A 254 2.75 19.73 -14.34
N ILE A 255 1.79 19.31 -15.17
CA ILE A 255 1.36 20.06 -16.36
C ILE A 255 0.77 21.43 -16.02
N GLU A 256 0.09 21.55 -14.88
CA GLU A 256 -0.58 22.76 -14.42
C GLU A 256 0.43 23.88 -14.07
N ALA A 257 1.63 23.49 -13.63
CA ALA A 257 2.71 24.42 -13.28
C ALA A 257 3.52 24.92 -14.49
N LYS A 258 3.16 24.52 -15.72
CA LYS A 258 3.94 24.83 -16.94
C LYS A 258 3.40 26.03 -17.70
N PRO A 259 4.22 26.68 -18.54
CA PRO A 259 3.78 27.76 -19.40
C PRO A 259 2.58 27.36 -20.28
N GLU A 260 1.76 28.34 -20.64
CA GLU A 260 0.55 28.15 -21.44
C GLU A 260 0.82 27.40 -22.75
N GLN A 261 1.91 27.73 -23.44
CA GLN A 261 2.31 27.04 -24.67
C GLN A 261 2.45 25.52 -24.45
N VAL A 262 3.09 25.10 -23.37
CA VAL A 262 3.29 23.68 -23.06
C VAL A 262 1.99 22.99 -22.71
N ARG A 263 1.09 23.69 -22.00
CA ARG A 263 -0.25 23.18 -21.70
C ARG A 263 -1.08 23.02 -22.98
N ALA A 264 -0.96 23.95 -23.93
CA ALA A 264 -1.62 23.87 -25.23
C ALA A 264 -1.06 22.71 -26.09
N GLU A 265 0.27 22.53 -26.14
CA GLU A 265 0.90 21.38 -26.81
C GLU A 265 0.42 20.04 -26.21
N ALA A 266 0.34 19.96 -24.88
CA ALA A 266 -0.19 18.78 -24.19
C ALA A 266 -1.66 18.50 -24.52
N ALA A 267 -2.51 19.54 -24.51
CA ALA A 267 -3.91 19.42 -24.88
C ALA A 267 -4.07 18.94 -26.33
N ALA A 268 -3.30 19.51 -27.26
CA ALA A 268 -3.30 19.12 -28.68
C ALA A 268 -2.82 17.67 -28.88
N ALA A 269 -1.87 17.20 -28.06
CA ALA A 269 -1.41 15.82 -28.05
C ALA A 269 -2.40 14.84 -27.38
N GLY A 270 -3.57 15.30 -26.91
CA GLY A 270 -4.54 14.47 -26.21
C GLY A 270 -4.06 14.02 -24.83
N TYR A 271 -3.07 14.70 -24.25
CA TYR A 271 -2.50 14.36 -22.96
C TYR A 271 -3.40 14.83 -21.82
N ARG A 272 -4.40 13.99 -21.49
CA ARG A 272 -5.47 14.36 -20.56
C ARG A 272 -5.28 13.85 -19.14
N THR A 273 -4.63 12.71 -18.93
CA THR A 273 -4.68 12.06 -17.61
C THR A 273 -3.85 12.77 -16.53
N GLU A 274 -2.75 13.45 -16.89
CA GLU A 274 -2.11 14.39 -15.95
C GLU A 274 -2.89 15.71 -15.86
N ALA A 275 -3.65 16.09 -16.88
CA ALA A 275 -4.42 17.35 -16.92
C ALA A 275 -5.80 17.27 -16.23
N ALA A 276 -6.31 16.07 -15.96
CA ALA A 276 -7.62 15.80 -15.35
C ALA A 276 -7.72 16.21 -13.86
N GLY A 277 -6.64 16.75 -13.29
CA GLY A 277 -6.61 17.22 -11.91
C GLY A 277 -6.36 16.12 -10.86
N PRO A 278 -6.11 16.52 -9.60
CA PRO A 278 -5.67 15.61 -8.54
C PRO A 278 -6.71 14.55 -8.17
N ILE A 279 -8.00 14.91 -8.14
CA ILE A 279 -9.07 13.99 -7.75
C ILE A 279 -9.21 12.84 -8.75
N ASP A 280 -9.12 13.08 -10.07
CA ASP A 280 -9.15 12.01 -11.07
C ASP A 280 -7.98 11.05 -10.94
N ARG A 281 -6.78 11.58 -10.69
CA ARG A 281 -5.58 10.78 -10.49
C ARG A 281 -5.74 9.88 -9.26
N SER A 282 -6.19 10.43 -8.12
CA SER A 282 -6.44 9.66 -6.90
C SER A 282 -7.48 8.56 -7.08
N LEU A 283 -8.57 8.81 -7.83
CA LEU A 283 -9.59 7.79 -8.10
C LEU A 283 -9.03 6.64 -8.95
N ILE A 284 -8.33 6.96 -10.05
CA ILE A 284 -7.69 5.96 -10.92
C ILE A 284 -6.62 5.18 -10.15
N GLU A 285 -5.80 5.87 -9.36
CA GLU A 285 -4.73 5.27 -8.58
C GLU A 285 -5.28 4.36 -7.47
N GLY A 286 -6.38 4.74 -6.82
CA GLY A 286 -7.09 3.90 -5.85
C GLY A 286 -7.59 2.59 -6.44
N LEU A 287 -8.13 2.61 -7.66
CA LEU A 287 -8.45 1.39 -8.41
C LEU A 287 -7.20 0.57 -8.73
N GLY A 288 -6.10 1.22 -9.13
CA GLY A 288 -4.83 0.55 -9.39
C GLY A 288 -4.25 -0.18 -8.17
N VAL A 289 -4.40 0.39 -6.98
CA VAL A 289 -3.98 -0.24 -5.72
C VAL A 289 -4.89 -1.41 -5.35
N LEU A 290 -6.22 -1.28 -5.50
CA LEU A 290 -7.14 -2.41 -5.30
C LEU A 290 -6.84 -3.54 -6.28
N ARG A 291 -6.58 -3.21 -7.55
CA ARG A 291 -6.18 -4.18 -8.58
C ARG A 291 -4.94 -4.97 -8.15
N GLN A 292 -3.92 -4.30 -7.62
CA GLN A 292 -2.71 -4.98 -7.14
C GLN A 292 -3.02 -5.90 -5.94
N SER A 293 -3.91 -5.48 -5.04
CA SER A 293 -4.32 -6.31 -3.91
C SER A 293 -5.00 -7.61 -4.37
N VAL A 294 -5.89 -7.52 -5.37
CA VAL A 294 -6.54 -8.69 -5.98
C VAL A 294 -5.53 -9.56 -6.73
N ARG A 295 -4.62 -8.96 -7.50
CA ARG A 295 -3.56 -9.69 -8.23
C ARG A 295 -2.67 -10.47 -7.28
N LEU A 296 -2.16 -9.82 -6.22
CA LEU A 296 -1.33 -10.47 -5.22
C LEU A 296 -2.00 -11.71 -4.60
N ALA A 297 -3.29 -11.60 -4.27
CA ALA A 297 -4.07 -12.72 -3.75
C ALA A 297 -4.17 -13.88 -4.77
N ALA A 298 -4.41 -13.56 -6.05
CA ALA A 298 -4.48 -14.55 -7.12
C ALA A 298 -3.11 -15.20 -7.40
N ASP A 299 -2.03 -14.42 -7.37
CA ASP A 299 -0.68 -14.90 -7.62
C ASP A 299 -0.19 -15.81 -6.49
N LEU A 300 -0.48 -15.47 -5.24
CA LEU A 300 -0.20 -16.34 -4.08
C LEU A 300 -0.97 -17.66 -4.20
N ALA A 301 -2.21 -17.62 -4.70
CA ALA A 301 -3.01 -18.81 -4.95
C ALA A 301 -2.44 -19.67 -6.08
N ALA A 302 -1.98 -19.03 -7.16
CA ALA A 302 -1.39 -19.71 -8.30
C ALA A 302 -0.06 -20.40 -7.94
N VAL A 303 0.80 -19.74 -7.17
CA VAL A 303 2.08 -20.31 -6.71
C VAL A 303 1.85 -21.52 -5.79
N ALA A 304 0.81 -21.46 -4.94
CA ALA A 304 0.45 -22.57 -4.06
C ALA A 304 -0.04 -23.84 -4.80
N GLU A 305 -0.57 -23.71 -6.03
CA GLU A 305 -0.96 -24.85 -6.87
C GLU A 305 0.21 -25.52 -7.59
N GLY A 306 1.39 -24.89 -7.58
CA GLY A 306 2.58 -25.41 -8.25
C GLY A 306 3.07 -26.74 -7.67
N GLU A 307 3.80 -27.51 -8.50
CA GLU A 307 4.33 -28.85 -8.16
C GLU A 307 5.29 -28.83 -6.94
N THR A 308 5.84 -27.67 -6.61
CA THR A 308 6.49 -27.39 -5.33
C THR A 308 5.85 -26.14 -4.71
N PRO A 309 5.00 -26.28 -3.66
CA PRO A 309 4.43 -25.11 -2.99
C PRO A 309 5.55 -24.28 -2.35
N GLN A 310 5.97 -23.22 -3.03
CA GLN A 310 7.03 -22.31 -2.57
C GLN A 310 6.53 -21.36 -1.48
N VAL A 311 5.21 -21.20 -1.37
CA VAL A 311 4.52 -20.42 -0.35
C VAL A 311 3.42 -21.28 0.24
N SER A 312 3.28 -21.29 1.56
CA SER A 312 2.18 -22.00 2.22
C SER A 312 0.86 -21.33 1.87
N TRP A 313 -0.17 -22.11 1.51
CA TRP A 313 -1.52 -21.57 1.32
C TRP A 313 -2.40 -21.73 2.56
N PRO A 314 -3.13 -20.67 2.95
CA PRO A 314 -2.93 -19.28 2.53
C PRO A 314 -1.62 -18.74 3.12
N GLU A 315 -0.97 -17.81 2.43
CA GLU A 315 0.13 -17.05 3.04
C GLU A 315 -0.49 -16.19 4.15
N LEU A 316 0.03 -16.32 5.37
CA LEU A 316 -0.60 -15.69 6.54
C LEU A 316 -0.60 -14.16 6.46
N SER A 317 0.25 -13.54 5.63
CA SER A 317 0.18 -12.10 5.37
C SER A 317 -1.06 -11.64 4.60
N LEU A 318 -1.86 -12.57 4.02
CA LEU A 318 -3.19 -12.28 3.46
C LEU A 318 -4.28 -12.14 4.54
N HIS A 319 -4.00 -12.48 5.79
CA HIS A 319 -4.97 -12.30 6.87
C HIS A 319 -4.91 -10.88 7.43
N ASP A 320 -6.02 -10.43 8.00
CA ASP A 320 -6.02 -9.23 8.84
C ASP A 320 -5.18 -9.51 10.10
N CYS A 321 -3.91 -9.09 10.13
CA CYS A 321 -3.04 -9.29 11.29
C CYS A 321 -3.65 -8.76 12.59
N ARG A 322 -4.45 -7.68 12.51
CA ARG A 322 -5.16 -7.08 13.67
C ARG A 322 -6.32 -7.96 14.16
N ALA A 323 -6.69 -9.01 13.41
CA ALA A 323 -7.63 -10.02 13.87
C ALA A 323 -7.09 -10.91 14.98
N CYS A 324 -5.78 -11.14 14.99
CA CYS A 324 -5.11 -11.95 15.99
C CYS A 324 -4.27 -11.09 16.94
N HIS A 325 -3.64 -10.04 16.43
CA HIS A 325 -2.76 -9.14 17.18
C HIS A 325 -3.50 -7.90 17.67
N HIS A 326 -4.46 -8.09 18.56
CA HIS A 326 -5.18 -7.02 19.25
C HIS A 326 -5.30 -7.29 20.75
N ALA A 327 -5.65 -6.27 21.53
CA ALA A 327 -5.95 -6.45 22.94
C ALA A 327 -7.21 -7.31 23.10
N LEU A 328 -7.17 -8.34 23.95
CA LEU A 328 -8.29 -9.24 24.24
C LEU A 328 -9.31 -8.59 25.21
N ILE A 329 -9.80 -7.40 24.85
CA ILE A 329 -10.75 -6.61 25.64
C ILE A 329 -12.16 -6.79 25.04
N LEU A 330 -13.14 -7.04 25.91
CA LEU A 330 -14.56 -7.10 25.54
C LEU A 330 -15.36 -6.10 26.38
N PRO A 331 -16.18 -5.23 25.77
CA PRO A 331 -16.39 -5.06 24.32
C PRO A 331 -15.18 -4.42 23.61
N SER A 332 -14.97 -4.72 22.33
CA SER A 332 -13.96 -4.05 21.50
C SER A 332 -14.60 -3.27 20.35
N GLU A 333 -14.01 -2.13 19.99
CA GLU A 333 -14.45 -1.31 18.84
C GLU A 333 -14.43 -2.12 17.53
N ARG A 334 -13.42 -2.98 17.36
CA ARG A 334 -13.31 -3.86 16.19
C ARG A 334 -14.50 -4.81 16.05
N GLN A 335 -14.96 -5.41 17.15
CA GLN A 335 -16.15 -6.27 17.11
C GLN A 335 -17.43 -5.46 16.88
N ALA A 336 -17.51 -4.24 17.42
CA ALA A 336 -18.64 -3.35 17.19
C ALA A 336 -18.73 -2.85 15.74
N LEU A 337 -17.60 -2.71 15.05
CA LEU A 337 -17.52 -2.41 13.61
C LEU A 337 -17.93 -3.59 12.73
N GLY A 338 -17.79 -4.81 13.23
CA GLY A 338 -18.05 -6.03 12.49
C GLY A 338 -16.96 -6.37 11.47
N TYR A 339 -17.28 -7.26 10.54
CA TYR A 339 -16.35 -7.83 9.58
C TYR A 339 -16.80 -7.60 8.14
N ARG A 340 -17.61 -6.57 7.89
CA ARG A 340 -18.41 -6.42 6.66
C ARG A 340 -19.13 -7.75 6.34
N ARG A 341 -18.98 -8.22 5.09
CA ARG A 341 -19.51 -9.49 4.57
C ARG A 341 -18.51 -10.66 4.70
N HIS A 342 -17.39 -10.48 5.40
CA HIS A 342 -16.34 -11.51 5.50
C HIS A 342 -16.50 -12.38 6.75
N VAL A 343 -16.10 -13.65 6.63
CA VAL A 343 -16.06 -14.55 7.78
C VAL A 343 -14.78 -14.30 8.59
N PRO A 344 -14.86 -14.06 9.93
CA PRO A 344 -13.69 -13.87 10.77
C PRO A 344 -12.69 -15.02 10.68
N GLY A 345 -11.39 -14.69 10.61
CA GLY A 345 -10.31 -15.68 10.57
C GLY A 345 -10.04 -16.29 9.18
N ARG A 346 -10.75 -15.83 8.14
CA ARG A 346 -10.46 -16.20 6.74
C ARG A 346 -9.44 -15.25 6.10
N PRO A 347 -8.73 -15.69 5.05
CA PRO A 347 -7.95 -14.78 4.21
C PRO A 347 -8.85 -13.66 3.69
N THR A 348 -8.27 -12.48 3.49
CA THR A 348 -9.04 -11.34 2.98
C THR A 348 -8.15 -10.45 2.13
N LEU A 349 -8.72 -9.36 1.62
CA LEU A 349 -7.95 -8.29 1.00
C LEU A 349 -7.71 -7.19 2.04
N PRO A 350 -6.62 -6.41 1.92
CA PRO A 350 -6.46 -5.21 2.71
C PRO A 350 -7.71 -4.32 2.58
N ARG A 351 -8.24 -3.83 3.70
CA ARG A 351 -9.49 -3.04 3.73
C ARG A 351 -9.29 -1.60 3.31
N TRP A 352 -8.10 -1.06 3.55
CA TRP A 352 -7.78 0.36 3.35
C TRP A 352 -7.93 0.88 1.90
N PRO A 353 -7.77 0.10 0.81
CA PRO A 353 -8.02 0.58 -0.54
C PRO A 353 -9.50 0.65 -0.90
N LEU A 354 -10.38 -0.09 -0.20
CA LEU A 354 -11.76 -0.34 -0.62
C LEU A 354 -12.61 0.94 -0.67
N GLY A 355 -12.42 1.85 0.28
CA GLY A 355 -13.17 3.11 0.33
C GLY A 355 -12.89 4.01 -0.88
N LEU A 356 -11.61 4.22 -1.19
CA LEU A 356 -11.19 5.04 -2.34
C LEU A 356 -11.56 4.38 -3.67
N ALA A 357 -11.33 3.07 -3.80
CA ALA A 357 -11.75 2.33 -4.99
C ALA A 357 -13.28 2.35 -5.18
N GLY A 358 -14.06 2.23 -4.09
CA GLY A 358 -15.51 2.34 -4.16
C GLY A 358 -16.00 3.73 -4.55
N ALA A 359 -15.32 4.80 -4.11
CA ALA A 359 -15.59 6.15 -4.59
C ALA A 359 -15.30 6.29 -6.09
N ALA A 360 -14.18 5.71 -6.57
CA ALA A 360 -13.84 5.69 -7.99
C ALA A 360 -14.86 4.92 -8.84
N LEU A 361 -15.34 3.76 -8.37
CA LEU A 361 -16.37 3.00 -9.06
C LEU A 361 -17.68 3.79 -9.16
N ARG A 362 -18.08 4.54 -8.13
CA ARG A 362 -19.24 5.46 -8.18
C ARG A 362 -19.08 6.61 -9.17
N SER A 363 -17.86 6.94 -9.58
CA SER A 363 -17.59 7.92 -10.63
C SER A 363 -17.66 7.33 -12.04
N THR A 364 -17.93 6.03 -12.19
CA THR A 364 -18.18 5.39 -13.49
C THR A 364 -19.68 5.39 -13.81
N PRO A 365 -20.10 5.28 -15.09
CA PRO A 365 -21.52 5.25 -15.45
C PRO A 365 -22.31 4.12 -14.78
N ASP A 366 -21.72 2.91 -14.67
CA ASP A 366 -22.38 1.73 -14.13
C ASP A 366 -22.42 1.68 -12.60
N GLN A 367 -21.61 2.51 -11.93
CA GLN A 367 -21.54 2.67 -10.47
C GLN A 367 -21.57 1.36 -9.66
N PRO A 368 -20.79 0.32 -10.02
CA PRO A 368 -20.84 -0.95 -9.31
C PRO A 368 -20.36 -0.76 -7.87
N ALA A 369 -21.05 -1.41 -6.91
CA ALA A 369 -20.57 -1.44 -5.53
C ALA A 369 -19.28 -2.27 -5.46
N VAL A 370 -18.25 -1.74 -4.80
CA VAL A 370 -16.95 -2.43 -4.63
C VAL A 370 -17.11 -3.80 -3.96
N ASP A 371 -18.03 -3.91 -3.00
CA ASP A 371 -18.31 -5.16 -2.30
C ASP A 371 -18.91 -6.21 -3.26
N ASP A 372 -19.81 -5.81 -4.16
CA ASP A 372 -20.44 -6.73 -5.11
C ASP A 372 -19.43 -7.18 -6.18
N LEU A 373 -18.54 -6.28 -6.61
CA LEU A 373 -17.42 -6.61 -7.51
C LEU A 373 -16.49 -7.67 -6.91
N LEU A 374 -16.22 -7.59 -5.60
CA LEU A 374 -15.31 -8.49 -4.90
C LEU A 374 -16.00 -9.75 -4.35
N THR A 375 -17.32 -9.77 -4.22
CA THR A 375 -18.10 -10.86 -3.61
C THR A 375 -17.71 -12.25 -4.13
N PRO A 376 -17.56 -12.49 -5.44
CA PRO A 376 -17.17 -13.82 -5.94
C PRO A 376 -15.82 -14.30 -5.40
N LEU A 377 -14.83 -13.41 -5.33
CA LEU A 377 -13.49 -13.72 -4.80
C LEU A 377 -13.53 -13.98 -3.29
N LEU A 378 -14.26 -13.14 -2.55
CA LEU A 378 -14.36 -13.25 -1.10
C LEU A 378 -15.09 -14.54 -0.67
N ALA A 379 -16.09 -14.96 -1.42
CA ALA A 379 -16.77 -16.24 -1.20
C ALA A 379 -15.80 -17.43 -1.33
N GLU A 380 -14.77 -17.33 -2.18
CA GLU A 380 -13.73 -18.35 -2.26
C GLU A 380 -12.84 -18.38 -1.03
N PHE A 381 -12.47 -17.22 -0.48
CA PHE A 381 -11.71 -17.18 0.78
C PHE A 381 -12.51 -17.69 1.97
N ASP A 382 -13.83 -17.50 1.97
CA ASP A 382 -14.69 -17.93 3.07
C ASP A 382 -14.93 -19.45 3.11
N ALA A 383 -14.70 -20.15 1.98
CA ALA A 383 -14.85 -21.61 1.91
C ALA A 383 -13.87 -22.34 2.86
N VAL A 384 -14.31 -23.48 3.42
CA VAL A 384 -13.58 -24.20 4.46
C VAL A 384 -12.49 -25.11 3.85
N PRO A 385 -11.27 -25.19 4.43
CA PRO A 385 -10.81 -24.47 5.62
C PRO A 385 -10.34 -23.03 5.36
N PHE A 386 -9.74 -22.73 4.20
CA PHE A 386 -9.19 -21.42 3.83
C PHE A 386 -9.26 -21.14 2.33
N GLY A 387 -10.37 -21.54 1.72
CA GLY A 387 -10.58 -21.51 0.28
C GLY A 387 -9.79 -22.55 -0.50
N SER A 388 -10.02 -22.58 -1.81
CA SER A 388 -9.25 -23.38 -2.77
C SER A 388 -8.41 -22.44 -3.63
N PRO A 389 -7.08 -22.63 -3.70
CA PRO A 389 -6.24 -21.75 -4.49
C PRO A 389 -6.66 -21.73 -5.97
N ARG A 390 -6.97 -22.89 -6.58
CA ARG A 390 -7.56 -22.95 -7.94
C ARG A 390 -8.78 -22.06 -8.12
N ARG A 391 -9.72 -22.12 -7.18
CA ARG A 391 -10.96 -21.35 -7.28
C ARG A 391 -10.71 -19.86 -7.07
N VAL A 392 -9.78 -19.48 -6.19
CA VAL A 392 -9.34 -18.08 -6.01
C VAL A 392 -8.75 -17.52 -7.31
N VAL A 393 -7.85 -18.25 -7.98
CA VAL A 393 -7.29 -17.83 -9.27
C VAL A 393 -8.38 -17.57 -10.30
N VAL A 394 -9.40 -18.45 -10.35
CA VAL A 394 -10.53 -18.28 -11.27
C VAL A 394 -11.41 -17.10 -10.87
N ALA A 395 -11.77 -16.99 -9.59
CA ALA A 395 -12.67 -15.97 -9.07
C ALA A 395 -12.08 -14.56 -9.13
N ALA A 396 -10.76 -14.42 -9.07
CA ALA A 396 -10.07 -13.13 -9.21
C ALA A 396 -10.21 -12.50 -10.61
N LYS A 397 -10.47 -13.29 -11.67
CA LYS A 397 -10.57 -12.78 -13.04
C LYS A 397 -11.68 -11.75 -13.22
N GLY A 398 -12.85 -11.98 -12.61
CA GLY A 398 -14.00 -11.07 -12.69
C GLY A 398 -13.72 -9.70 -12.08
N PRO A 399 -13.31 -9.61 -10.80
CA PRO A 399 -12.90 -8.37 -10.17
C PRO A 399 -11.78 -7.65 -10.94
N LEU A 400 -10.76 -8.36 -11.41
CA LEU A 400 -9.67 -7.75 -12.18
C LEU A 400 -10.18 -7.10 -13.46
N ALA A 401 -11.02 -7.80 -14.23
CA ALA A 401 -11.62 -7.26 -15.45
C ALA A 401 -12.51 -6.04 -15.17
N GLY A 402 -13.32 -6.09 -14.10
CA GLY A 402 -14.17 -4.95 -13.71
C GLY A 402 -13.37 -3.73 -13.26
N ILE A 403 -12.27 -3.94 -12.52
CA ILE A 403 -11.37 -2.84 -12.12
C ILE A 403 -10.66 -2.27 -13.35
N ASP A 404 -10.16 -3.10 -14.26
CA ASP A 404 -9.51 -2.63 -15.49
C ASP A 404 -10.47 -1.86 -16.40
N ALA A 405 -11.74 -2.29 -16.51
CA ALA A 405 -12.78 -1.55 -17.22
C ALA A 405 -13.10 -0.19 -16.58
N ALA A 406 -13.17 -0.13 -15.25
CA ALA A 406 -13.37 1.12 -14.52
C ALA A 406 -12.18 2.08 -14.71
N ILE A 407 -10.93 1.59 -14.63
CA ILE A 407 -9.72 2.37 -14.92
C ILE A 407 -9.79 2.93 -16.34
N ALA A 408 -10.12 2.10 -17.34
CA ALA A 408 -10.22 2.54 -18.73
C ALA A 408 -11.29 3.64 -18.91
N THR A 409 -12.42 3.52 -18.20
CA THR A 409 -13.51 4.51 -18.21
C THR A 409 -13.08 5.85 -17.61
N LEU A 410 -12.30 5.84 -16.52
CA LEU A 410 -11.86 7.06 -15.84
C LEU A 410 -10.59 7.68 -16.44
N THR A 411 -9.77 6.91 -17.18
CA THR A 411 -8.49 7.36 -17.76
C THR A 411 -8.56 8.65 -18.59
N PRO A 412 -9.64 8.90 -19.38
CA PRO A 412 -9.80 10.18 -20.08
C PRO A 412 -9.86 11.41 -19.15
N GLY A 413 -10.21 11.22 -17.88
CA GLY A 413 -10.45 12.28 -16.91
C GLY A 413 -11.80 12.98 -17.10
N ARG A 414 -12.23 13.72 -16.08
CA ARG A 414 -13.35 14.65 -16.20
C ARG A 414 -12.98 15.82 -17.10
N ALA A 415 -13.99 16.44 -17.69
CA ALA A 415 -13.79 17.65 -18.48
C ALA A 415 -13.33 18.80 -17.56
N PRO A 416 -12.39 19.66 -17.99
CA PRO A 416 -12.02 20.84 -17.22
C PRO A 416 -13.25 21.70 -16.92
N GLY A 417 -13.47 22.02 -15.64
CA GLY A 417 -14.65 22.79 -15.21
C GLY A 417 -15.94 21.98 -15.08
N ASP A 418 -15.89 20.65 -15.08
CA ASP A 418 -17.02 19.78 -14.74
C ASP A 418 -17.34 19.84 -13.24
N GLU A 419 -17.91 20.96 -12.78
CA GLU A 419 -18.26 21.20 -11.38
C GLU A 419 -19.24 20.15 -10.84
N ALA A 420 -20.14 19.63 -11.69
CA ALA A 420 -21.09 18.60 -11.31
C ALA A 420 -20.39 17.26 -11.05
N GLY A 421 -19.47 16.87 -11.93
CA GLY A 421 -18.65 15.67 -11.76
C GLY A 421 -17.70 15.78 -10.57
N ASP A 422 -17.06 16.94 -10.37
CA ASP A 422 -16.20 17.18 -9.21
C ASP A 422 -16.98 17.14 -7.89
N ARG A 423 -18.17 17.75 -7.85
CA ARG A 423 -19.07 17.63 -6.70
C ARG A 423 -19.42 16.17 -6.42
N ALA A 424 -19.85 15.42 -7.44
CA ALA A 424 -20.24 14.03 -7.28
C ALA A 424 -19.07 13.16 -6.78
N ALA A 425 -17.86 13.41 -7.26
CA ALA A 425 -16.66 12.72 -6.80
C ALA A 425 -16.30 13.06 -5.34
N ILE A 426 -16.42 14.33 -4.93
CA ILE A 426 -16.23 14.76 -3.54
C ILE A 426 -17.28 14.13 -2.62
N GLU A 427 -18.56 14.12 -3.01
CA GLU A 427 -19.63 13.46 -2.26
C GLU A 427 -19.41 11.95 -2.16
N ALA A 428 -18.93 11.31 -3.23
CA ALA A 428 -18.56 9.91 -3.21
C ALA A 428 -17.41 9.65 -2.22
N LEU A 429 -16.36 10.47 -2.20
CA LEU A 429 -15.26 10.35 -1.24
C LEU A 429 -15.74 10.56 0.21
N ALA A 430 -16.55 11.60 0.46
CA ALA A 430 -17.14 11.86 1.76
C ALA A 430 -17.98 10.67 2.26
N SER A 431 -18.84 10.12 1.39
CA SER A 431 -19.62 8.91 1.70
C SER A 431 -18.73 7.70 2.03
N ALA A 432 -17.63 7.52 1.28
CA ALA A 432 -16.67 6.46 1.56
C ALA A 432 -15.98 6.61 2.92
N GLY A 433 -15.62 7.84 3.31
CA GLY A 433 -15.04 8.13 4.62
C GLY A 433 -16.04 7.95 5.77
N ALA A 434 -17.30 8.36 5.56
CA ALA A 434 -18.40 8.13 6.50
C ALA A 434 -18.73 6.63 6.68
N ALA A 435 -18.36 5.80 5.72
CA ALA A 435 -18.51 4.34 5.76
C ALA A 435 -17.19 3.59 6.04
N ALA A 436 -16.09 4.28 6.37
CA ALA A 436 -14.78 3.66 6.53
C ALA A 436 -14.77 2.56 7.60
N ASP A 437 -14.10 1.43 7.33
CA ASP A 437 -14.06 0.28 8.26
C ASP A 437 -13.07 0.47 9.41
N ASP A 438 -12.01 1.21 9.15
CA ASP A 438 -10.97 1.52 10.12
C ASP A 438 -10.35 2.89 9.83
N ILE A 439 -9.48 3.32 10.74
CA ILE A 439 -8.83 4.63 10.69
C ILE A 439 -7.91 4.76 9.47
N ASP A 440 -7.28 3.67 9.01
CA ASP A 440 -6.37 3.74 7.89
C ASP A 440 -7.13 3.87 6.56
N ALA A 441 -8.24 3.15 6.41
CA ALA A 441 -9.17 3.34 5.29
C ALA A 441 -9.69 4.79 5.25
N ALA A 442 -10.05 5.35 6.40
CA ALA A 442 -10.48 6.75 6.51
C ALA A 442 -9.36 7.72 6.10
N ARG A 443 -8.10 7.48 6.50
CA ARG A 443 -6.94 8.31 6.12
C ARG A 443 -6.69 8.30 4.61
N VAL A 444 -6.76 7.13 3.97
CA VAL A 444 -6.57 7.00 2.52
C VAL A 444 -7.65 7.78 1.76
N VAL A 445 -8.91 7.70 2.21
CA VAL A 445 -10.00 8.49 1.61
C VAL A 445 -9.83 9.98 1.88
N ALA A 446 -9.46 10.38 3.10
CA ALA A 446 -9.22 11.77 3.45
C ALA A 446 -8.09 12.39 2.63
N ALA A 447 -7.02 11.65 2.36
CA ALA A 447 -5.90 12.12 1.55
C ALA A 447 -6.32 12.52 0.12
N ALA A 448 -7.31 11.83 -0.46
CA ALA A 448 -7.90 12.21 -1.75
C ALA A 448 -8.97 13.32 -1.62
N LEU A 449 -9.78 13.28 -0.55
CA LEU A 449 -10.89 14.21 -0.32
C LEU A 449 -10.42 15.64 -0.02
N LEU A 450 -9.45 15.79 0.88
CA LEU A 450 -9.09 17.09 1.44
C LEU A 450 -8.58 18.09 0.38
N PRO A 451 -7.66 17.71 -0.53
CA PRO A 451 -7.23 18.61 -1.61
C PRO A 451 -8.38 19.00 -2.55
N ALA A 452 -9.28 18.06 -2.85
CA ALA A 452 -10.42 18.31 -3.74
C ALA A 452 -11.48 19.22 -3.08
N LEU A 453 -11.77 18.98 -1.81
CA LEU A 453 -12.72 19.81 -1.05
C LEU A 453 -12.17 21.22 -0.83
N ALA A 454 -10.88 21.39 -0.56
CA ALA A 454 -10.28 22.70 -0.31
C ALA A 454 -10.46 23.67 -1.49
N THR A 455 -10.36 23.18 -2.72
CA THR A 455 -10.40 23.97 -3.96
C THR A 455 -11.78 24.03 -4.63
N SER A 456 -12.75 23.24 -4.17
CA SER A 456 -14.07 23.16 -4.78
C SER A 456 -14.85 24.48 -4.68
N PRO A 457 -15.44 24.99 -5.79
CA PRO A 457 -16.31 26.15 -5.76
C PRO A 457 -17.71 25.84 -5.18
N THR A 458 -18.09 24.57 -5.10
CA THR A 458 -19.43 24.09 -4.75
C THR A 458 -19.86 24.40 -3.31
N TRP A 459 -18.91 24.46 -2.38
CA TRP A 459 -19.16 24.76 -0.96
C TRP A 459 -18.60 26.12 -0.60
N GLY A 460 -19.13 26.77 0.44
CA GLY A 460 -18.61 28.04 0.94
C GLY A 460 -17.16 27.92 1.44
N ALA A 461 -16.37 28.99 1.33
CA ALA A 461 -14.96 28.96 1.73
C ALA A 461 -14.76 28.58 3.21
N ASP A 462 -15.67 29.03 4.09
CA ASP A 462 -15.63 28.72 5.53
C ASP A 462 -16.01 27.26 5.78
N GLU A 463 -17.08 26.79 5.13
CA GLU A 463 -17.55 25.40 5.21
C GLU A 463 -16.49 24.39 4.79
N ARG A 464 -15.75 24.69 3.71
CA ARG A 464 -14.64 23.85 3.23
C ARG A 464 -13.51 23.80 4.22
N ARG A 465 -13.08 24.95 4.77
CA ARG A 465 -12.02 25.00 5.78
C ARG A 465 -12.40 24.24 7.04
N ASP A 466 -13.60 24.48 7.57
CA ASP A 466 -14.09 23.80 8.77
C ASP A 466 -14.19 22.28 8.58
N ALA A 467 -14.62 21.83 7.39
CA ALA A 467 -14.64 20.41 7.05
C ALA A 467 -13.23 19.82 6.95
N CYS A 468 -12.32 20.49 6.25
CA CYS A 468 -10.94 20.03 6.12
C CYS A 468 -10.22 19.96 7.47
N ASP A 469 -10.33 21.01 8.29
CA ASP A 469 -9.69 21.09 9.61
C ASP A 469 -10.24 20.02 10.56
N ARG A 470 -11.56 19.81 10.56
CA ARG A 470 -12.20 18.76 11.37
C ARG A 470 -11.69 17.36 11.00
N ILE A 471 -11.67 17.03 9.71
CA ILE A 471 -11.23 15.71 9.22
C ILE A 471 -9.73 15.52 9.47
N ALA A 472 -8.92 16.54 9.18
CA ALA A 472 -7.47 16.48 9.38
C ALA A 472 -7.12 16.30 10.86
N ALA A 473 -7.75 17.08 11.75
CA ALA A 473 -7.50 17.01 13.19
C ALA A 473 -7.82 15.63 13.78
N ILE A 474 -8.98 15.06 13.46
CA ILE A 474 -9.38 13.77 14.04
C ILE A 474 -8.54 12.59 13.52
N LEU A 475 -8.08 12.65 12.27
CA LEU A 475 -7.25 11.60 11.67
C LEU A 475 -5.75 11.77 11.95
N GLY A 476 -5.36 12.90 12.53
CA GLY A 476 -3.97 13.28 12.75
C GLY A 476 -3.22 13.54 11.44
N LEU A 477 -3.90 14.12 10.45
CA LEU A 477 -3.34 14.54 9.17
C LEU A 477 -3.06 16.06 9.19
N ASP A 478 -2.25 16.53 8.24
CA ASP A 478 -2.19 17.95 7.86
C ASP A 478 -3.49 18.33 7.09
N PRO A 479 -3.95 19.60 7.11
CA PRO A 479 -5.03 20.09 6.25
C PRO A 479 -4.92 19.74 4.75
N ALA A 480 -3.71 19.52 4.23
CA ALA A 480 -3.48 19.01 2.87
C ALA A 480 -3.70 17.49 2.71
N GLY A 481 -4.13 16.78 3.77
CA GLY A 481 -4.37 15.34 3.80
C GLY A 481 -3.12 14.48 3.94
N MET A 482 -1.96 15.08 4.20
CA MET A 482 -0.71 14.33 4.40
C MET A 482 -0.60 13.80 5.83
N SER A 483 -0.12 12.58 6.00
CA SER A 483 0.36 12.14 7.32
C SER A 483 1.55 13.02 7.73
N PRO A 484 1.66 13.44 9.00
CA PRO A 484 2.82 14.16 9.46
C PRO A 484 4.09 13.37 9.12
N GLY A 485 5.15 14.08 8.69
CA GLY A 485 6.47 13.47 8.54
C GLY A 485 6.88 12.72 9.83
N SER A 486 7.87 11.84 9.72
CA SER A 486 8.39 10.98 10.80
C SER A 486 8.79 11.69 12.11
N HIS A 487 8.70 13.02 12.16
CA HIS A 487 9.04 13.88 13.30
C HIS A 487 7.86 14.30 14.18
N ARG A 488 6.60 14.02 13.80
CA ARG A 488 5.45 14.26 14.70
C ARG A 488 5.13 12.98 15.46
N PRO A 489 5.09 12.99 16.80
CA PRO A 489 4.73 11.80 17.56
C PRO A 489 3.34 11.33 17.13
N ALA A 490 3.20 10.02 16.88
CA ALA A 490 1.90 9.43 16.59
C ALA A 490 0.93 9.82 17.73
N PRO A 491 -0.33 10.17 17.41
CA PRO A 491 -1.31 10.51 18.44
C PRO A 491 -1.37 9.39 19.49
N THR A 492 -1.38 9.79 20.76
CA THR A 492 -1.26 8.88 21.93
C THR A 492 -2.47 7.96 22.10
N ALA A 493 -3.56 8.22 21.39
CA ALA A 493 -4.74 7.37 21.29
C ALA A 493 -5.23 7.30 19.83
N THR A 494 -5.67 6.11 19.40
CA THR A 494 -6.40 5.94 18.13
C THR A 494 -7.77 6.62 18.26
N PRO A 495 -8.20 7.44 17.27
CA PRO A 495 -9.48 8.12 17.34
C PRO A 495 -10.64 7.12 17.28
N ASP A 496 -11.76 7.44 17.93
CA ASP A 496 -13.01 6.67 17.82
C ASP A 496 -13.52 6.70 16.37
N ILE A 497 -13.64 5.53 15.76
CA ILE A 497 -14.12 5.35 14.40
C ILE A 497 -15.51 5.97 14.16
N ARG A 498 -16.40 6.02 15.16
CA ARG A 498 -17.72 6.66 15.01
C ARG A 498 -17.59 8.16 14.85
N ALA A 499 -16.73 8.78 15.65
CA ALA A 499 -16.42 10.20 15.53
C ALA A 499 -15.73 10.51 14.19
N VAL A 500 -14.84 9.63 13.73
CA VAL A 500 -14.22 9.72 12.41
C VAL A 500 -15.26 9.68 11.30
N ARG A 501 -16.15 8.68 11.30
CA ARG A 501 -17.23 8.59 10.30
C ARG A 501 -18.13 9.82 10.30
N ALA A 502 -18.47 10.36 11.47
CA ALA A 502 -19.25 11.59 11.58
C ALA A 502 -18.51 12.82 11.01
N ALA A 503 -17.18 12.87 11.13
CA ALA A 503 -16.39 14.00 10.62
C ALA A 503 -16.48 14.16 9.10
N PHE A 504 -16.68 13.07 8.35
CA PHE A 504 -16.84 13.06 6.89
C PHE A 504 -18.21 13.53 6.40
N ILE A 505 -19.19 13.76 7.28
CA ILE A 505 -20.46 14.34 6.87
C ILE A 505 -20.21 15.79 6.48
N LEU A 506 -20.33 16.08 5.18
CA LEU A 506 -20.16 17.42 4.63
C LEU A 506 -21.45 18.25 4.82
N PRO A 507 -21.33 19.58 4.96
CA PRO A 507 -22.49 20.45 4.88
C PRO A 507 -23.15 20.37 3.49
N ALA A 508 -24.41 20.79 3.43
CA ALA A 508 -25.11 20.90 2.15
C ALA A 508 -24.34 21.85 1.22
N PRO A 509 -24.26 21.55 -0.09
CA PRO A 509 -23.68 22.47 -1.06
C PRO A 509 -24.35 23.85 -0.98
N THR A 510 -23.58 24.91 -1.15
CA THR A 510 -24.15 26.25 -1.34
C THR A 510 -25.11 26.17 -2.54
N ALA A 511 -26.39 26.46 -2.33
CA ALA A 511 -27.35 26.49 -3.43
C ALA A 511 -26.82 27.46 -4.50
N ALA A 512 -26.76 26.99 -5.75
CA ALA A 512 -26.34 27.83 -6.88
C ALA A 512 -27.18 29.12 -6.85
N ARG A 513 -26.52 30.26 -6.68
CA ARG A 513 -27.15 31.57 -6.77
C ARG A 513 -27.42 31.93 -8.21
#